data_AF-A0A9D7TAD4-F1
#
_entry.id   AF-A0A9D7TAD4-F1
#
_cell.length_a   1.000
_cell.length_b   1.000
_cell.length_c   1.000
_cell.angle_alpha   90.00
_cell.angle_beta   90.00
_cell.angle_gamma   90.00
#
_symmetry.space_group_name_H-M   'P 1'
#
loop_
_entity.id
_entity.type
_entity.pdbx_description
1 polymer ?
#
loop_
_entity_poly.entity_id
_entity_poly.type
_entity_poly.pdbx_seq_one_letter_code
_entity_poly.pdbx_strand_id
1 'polypeptide(L)'
;MPLAVGVLGALAFATELLLWAGVAVAVQAAVGGWLGWVLGLLVAVLVIVAWSVWMAPRASHRIAPVLRAIVAGFGCLGVGSALLSQGPHWWGIALPMGAVVMVVAELKPDRGREPSDSGGR
;
A
#
# COMPACT_ATOMS: atom_id res chain seq x y z
N MET A 1 -23.52 -0.14 -7.77
CA MET A 1 -22.33 0.73 -7.63
C MET A 1 -21.57 0.66 -6.29
N PRO A 2 -22.10 0.18 -5.14
CA PRO A 2 -21.32 0.11 -3.88
C PRO A 2 -20.27 -1.02 -3.86
N LEU A 3 -20.53 -2.13 -4.59
CA LEU A 3 -19.61 -3.27 -4.65
C LEU A 3 -18.24 -2.90 -5.26
N ALA A 4 -18.19 -2.04 -6.27
CA ALA A 4 -16.93 -1.66 -6.90
C ALA A 4 -16.03 -0.83 -5.96
N VAL A 5 -16.62 0.03 -5.13
CA VAL A 5 -15.91 0.82 -4.12
C VAL A 5 -15.40 -0.09 -3.00
N GLY A 6 -16.21 -1.06 -2.56
CA GLY A 6 -15.79 -2.06 -1.58
C GLY A 6 -14.66 -2.96 -2.08
N VAL A 7 -14.72 -3.40 -3.34
CA VAL A 7 -13.69 -4.25 -3.95
C VAL A 7 -12.37 -3.50 -4.12
N LEU A 8 -12.39 -2.24 -4.60
CA LEU A 8 -11.19 -1.42 -4.72
C LEU A 8 -10.55 -1.14 -3.35
N GLY A 9 -11.37 -0.84 -2.33
CA GLY A 9 -10.87 -0.67 -0.96
C GLY A 9 -10.26 -1.96 -0.39
N ALA A 10 -10.89 -3.11 -0.63
CA ALA A 10 -10.37 -4.41 -0.19
C ALA A 10 -9.05 -4.77 -0.90
N LEU A 11 -8.93 -4.46 -2.19
CA LEU A 11 -7.70 -4.68 -2.96
C LEU A 11 -6.57 -3.75 -2.50
N ALA A 12 -6.87 -2.50 -2.18
CA ALA A 12 -5.91 -1.57 -1.61
C ALA A 12 -5.39 -2.10 -0.26
N PHE A 13 -6.29 -2.51 0.63
CA PHE A 13 -5.90 -3.11 1.91
C PHE A 13 -5.08 -4.40 1.74
N ALA A 14 -5.50 -5.28 0.83
CA ALA A 14 -4.76 -6.51 0.52
C ALA A 14 -3.36 -6.20 -0.03
N THR A 15 -3.22 -5.16 -0.86
CA THR A 15 -1.93 -4.69 -1.38
C THR A 15 -1.04 -4.17 -0.25
N GLU A 16 -1.60 -3.46 0.72
CA GLU A 16 -0.91 -2.96 1.90
C GLU A 16 -0.35 -4.10 2.77
N LEU A 17 -1.17 -5.13 3.03
CA LEU A 17 -0.73 -6.35 3.70
C LEU A 17 0.38 -7.07 2.92
N LEU A 18 0.22 -7.15 1.59
CA LEU A 18 1.23 -7.73 0.71
C LEU A 18 2.54 -6.96 0.78
N LEU A 19 2.50 -5.63 0.85
CA LEU A 19 3.68 -4.78 0.97
C LEU A 19 4.42 -5.08 2.27
N TRP A 20 3.71 -5.14 3.40
CA TRP A 20 4.33 -5.41 4.71
C TRP A 20 4.95 -6.81 4.76
N ALA A 21 4.23 -7.82 4.26
CA ALA A 21 4.76 -9.17 4.16
C ALA A 21 5.95 -9.24 3.17
N GLY A 22 5.86 -8.52 2.05
CA GLY A 22 6.91 -8.43 1.04
C GLY A 22 8.21 -7.83 1.57
N VAL A 23 8.14 -6.84 2.45
CA VAL A 23 9.30 -6.27 3.14
C VAL A 23 10.02 -7.34 3.98
N ALA A 24 9.27 -8.12 4.78
CA ALA A 24 9.86 -9.18 5.58
C ALA A 24 10.52 -10.26 4.70
N VAL A 25 9.86 -10.64 3.60
CA VAL A 25 10.37 -11.62 2.63
C VAL A 25 11.63 -11.10 1.92
N ALA A 26 11.69 -9.82 1.57
CA ALA A 26 12.86 -9.21 0.93
C ALA A 26 14.08 -9.20 1.87
N VAL A 27 13.87 -8.87 3.15
CA VAL A 27 14.95 -8.93 4.15
C VAL A 27 15.40 -10.38 4.37
N GLN A 28 14.46 -11.33 4.43
CA GLN A 28 14.80 -12.75 4.53
C GLN A 28 15.62 -13.22 3.32
N ALA A 29 15.24 -12.84 2.11
CA ALA A 29 15.94 -13.24 0.89
C ALA A 29 17.34 -12.62 0.81
N ALA A 30 17.54 -11.41 1.34
CA ALA A 30 18.84 -10.75 1.39
C ALA A 30 19.79 -11.33 2.45
N VAL A 31 19.28 -11.63 3.66
CA VAL A 31 20.11 -12.04 4.81
C VAL A 31 20.23 -13.56 4.91
N GLY A 32 19.17 -14.31 4.62
CA GLY A 32 19.10 -15.75 4.77
C GLY A 32 19.05 -16.26 6.22
N GLY A 33 18.85 -17.56 6.37
CA GLY A 33 18.82 -18.24 7.67
C GLY A 33 17.65 -17.83 8.58
N TRP A 34 17.76 -18.14 9.87
CA TRP A 34 16.74 -17.75 10.87
C TRP A 34 16.82 -16.26 11.24
N LEU A 35 18.02 -15.67 11.14
CA LEU A 35 18.27 -14.27 11.45
C LEU A 35 17.52 -13.34 10.48
N GLY A 36 17.45 -13.70 9.20
CA GLY A 36 16.69 -12.95 8.20
C GLY A 36 15.21 -12.84 8.54
N TRP A 37 14.60 -13.84 9.18
CA TRP A 37 13.19 -13.80 9.57
C TRP A 37 12.96 -12.83 10.73
N VAL A 38 13.86 -12.85 11.71
CA VAL A 38 13.82 -11.93 12.86
C VAL A 38 14.01 -10.49 12.38
N LEU A 39 15.02 -10.25 11.54
CA LEU A 39 15.27 -8.92 10.97
C LEU A 39 14.14 -8.49 10.04
N GLY A 40 13.59 -9.39 9.22
CA GLY A 40 12.49 -9.10 8.33
C GLY A 40 11.22 -8.70 9.08
N LEU A 41 10.89 -9.43 10.16
CA LEU A 41 9.81 -9.04 11.07
C LEU A 41 10.06 -7.68 11.71
N LEU A 42 11.28 -7.43 12.21
CA LEU A 42 11.63 -6.16 12.82
C LEU A 42 11.48 -4.98 11.85
N VAL A 43 11.99 -5.13 10.62
CA VAL A 43 11.85 -4.11 9.56
C VAL A 43 10.39 -3.93 9.16
N ALA A 44 9.62 -5.00 9.01
CA ALA A 44 8.19 -4.91 8.71
C ALA A 44 7.43 -4.15 9.82
N VAL A 45 7.71 -4.42 11.10
CA VAL A 45 7.12 -3.68 12.22
C VAL A 45 7.50 -2.20 12.17
N LEU A 46 8.76 -1.86 11.91
CA LEU A 46 9.19 -0.47 11.76
C LEU A 46 8.46 0.23 10.61
N VAL A 47 8.29 -0.43 9.47
CA VAL A 47 7.52 0.08 8.34
C VAL A 47 6.06 0.29 8.73
N ILE A 48 5.42 -0.69 9.40
CA ILE A 48 4.02 -0.58 9.86
C ILE A 48 3.85 0.58 10.84
N VAL A 49 4.79 0.78 11.77
CA VAL A 49 4.74 1.88 12.74
C VAL A 49 4.91 3.22 12.03
N ALA A 50 5.94 3.36 11.17
CA ALA A 50 6.13 4.56 10.36
C ALA A 50 4.89 4.86 9.51
N TRP A 51 4.32 3.83 8.90
CA TRP A 51 3.10 3.94 8.11
C TRP A 51 1.90 4.35 8.97
N SER A 52 1.73 3.77 10.14
CA SER A 52 0.63 4.10 11.07
C SER A 52 0.74 5.54 11.58
N VAL A 53 1.95 6.05 11.79
CA VAL A 53 2.18 7.42 12.26
C VAL A 53 1.90 8.46 11.16
N TRP A 54 2.20 8.14 9.90
CA TRP A 54 2.12 9.09 8.79
C TRP A 54 0.89 8.93 7.88
N MET A 55 0.31 7.73 7.79
CA MET A 55 -0.76 7.38 6.85
C MET A 55 -2.09 6.97 7.49
N ALA A 56 -2.14 6.73 8.80
CA ALA A 56 -3.40 6.36 9.45
C ALA A 56 -4.42 7.51 9.38
N PRO A 57 -5.73 7.23 9.28
CA PRO A 57 -6.79 8.25 9.21
C PRO A 57 -6.85 9.21 10.42
N ARG A 58 -6.25 8.79 11.55
CA ARG A 58 -6.12 9.56 12.79
C ARG A 58 -4.72 10.12 13.03
N ALA A 59 -3.81 10.01 12.06
CA ALA A 59 -2.50 10.63 12.14
C ALA A 59 -2.63 12.15 12.25
N SER A 60 -1.88 12.74 13.17
CA SER A 60 -1.94 14.19 13.47
C SER A 60 -1.58 15.08 12.27
N HIS A 61 -0.90 14.52 11.26
CA HIS A 61 -0.58 15.19 10.00
C HIS A 61 -1.37 14.48 8.88
N ARG A 62 -2.53 15.02 8.49
CA ARG A 62 -3.29 14.50 7.35
C ARG A 62 -2.50 14.74 6.06
N ILE A 63 -1.82 13.70 5.60
CA ILE A 63 -1.20 13.68 4.28
C ILE A 63 -2.33 13.57 3.23
N ALA A 64 -2.22 14.37 2.16
CA ALA A 64 -3.18 14.34 1.06
C ALA A 64 -3.27 12.91 0.47
N PRO A 65 -4.47 12.42 0.13
CA PRO A 65 -4.67 11.04 -0.35
C PRO A 65 -3.81 10.70 -1.57
N VAL A 66 -3.54 11.68 -2.44
CA VAL A 66 -2.64 11.55 -3.59
C VAL A 66 -1.21 11.22 -3.16
N LEU A 67 -0.67 11.93 -2.16
CA LEU A 67 0.70 11.68 -1.67
C LEU A 67 0.79 10.31 -1.00
N ARG A 68 -0.30 9.88 -0.37
CA ARG A 68 -0.43 8.54 0.24
C ARG A 68 -0.30 7.43 -0.80
N ALA A 69 -1.03 7.54 -1.90
CA ALA A 69 -0.95 6.60 -3.02
C ALA A 69 0.43 6.63 -3.71
N ILE A 70 1.06 7.80 -3.81
CA ILE A 70 2.42 7.92 -4.37
C ILE A 70 3.41 7.13 -3.52
N VAL A 71 3.45 7.37 -2.20
CA VAL A 71 4.38 6.68 -1.30
C VAL A 71 4.12 5.17 -1.30
N ALA A 72 2.85 4.75 -1.31
CA ALA A 72 2.50 3.34 -1.39
C ALA A 72 2.90 2.70 -2.73
N GLY A 73 2.68 3.41 -3.84
CA GLY A 73 3.10 2.98 -5.17
C GLY A 73 4.62 2.82 -5.27
N PHE A 74 5.39 3.80 -4.78
CA PHE A 74 6.85 3.70 -4.74
C PHE A 74 7.34 2.59 -3.80
N GLY A 75 6.69 2.39 -2.66
CA GLY A 75 6.99 1.28 -1.75
C GLY A 75 6.78 -0.08 -2.42
N CYS A 76 5.65 -0.27 -3.11
CA CYS A 76 5.35 -1.50 -3.84
C CYS A 76 6.33 -1.75 -5.00
N LEU A 77 6.67 -0.70 -5.75
CA LEU A 77 7.68 -0.79 -6.81
C LEU A 77 9.06 -1.13 -6.25
N GLY A 78 9.51 -0.45 -5.20
CA GLY A 78 10.82 -0.70 -4.59
C GLY A 78 10.95 -2.10 -4.01
N VAL A 79 9.98 -2.53 -3.21
CA VAL A 79 9.96 -3.88 -2.61
C VAL A 79 9.79 -4.95 -3.68
N GLY A 80 8.91 -4.73 -4.66
CA GLY A 80 8.72 -5.62 -5.80
C GLY A 80 10.00 -5.80 -6.62
N SER A 81 10.70 -4.71 -6.96
CA SER A 81 11.99 -4.77 -7.67
C SER A 81 13.08 -5.48 -6.85
N ALA A 82 13.14 -5.26 -5.54
CA ALA A 82 14.08 -5.97 -4.66
C ALA A 82 13.79 -7.48 -4.63
N LEU A 83 12.53 -7.89 -4.59
CA LEU A 83 12.15 -9.31 -4.63
C LEU A 83 12.41 -9.96 -5.99
N LEU A 84 12.25 -9.22 -7.09
CA LEU A 84 12.60 -9.71 -8.43
C LEU A 84 14.09 -9.99 -8.58
N SER A 85 14.97 -9.18 -7.96
CA SER A 85 16.42 -9.39 -8.03
C SER A 85 16.94 -10.49 -7.10
N GLN A 86 16.19 -10.82 -6.05
CA GLN A 86 16.61 -11.76 -5.00
C GLN A 86 16.05 -13.18 -5.17
N GLY A 87 15.17 -13.41 -6.15
CA GLY A 87 14.68 -14.75 -6.49
C GLY A 87 13.22 -15.06 -6.16
N PRO A 88 12.50 -14.42 -5.22
CA PRO A 88 11.06 -14.59 -5.05
C PRO A 88 10.23 -13.92 -6.17
N HIS A 89 10.30 -14.44 -7.39
CA HIS A 89 9.71 -13.84 -8.58
C HIS A 89 8.18 -13.68 -8.50
N TRP A 90 7.46 -14.58 -7.82
CA TRP A 90 6.00 -14.48 -7.64
C TRP A 90 5.59 -13.26 -6.80
N TRP A 91 6.31 -13.00 -5.70
CA TRP A 91 6.08 -11.83 -4.85
C TRP A 91 6.50 -10.53 -5.57
N GLY A 92 7.60 -10.60 -6.33
CA GLY A 92 8.11 -9.49 -7.13
C GLY A 92 7.17 -9.04 -8.25
N ILE A 93 6.27 -9.90 -8.75
CA ILE A 93 5.26 -9.57 -9.76
C ILE A 93 3.95 -9.08 -9.13
N ALA A 94 3.55 -9.64 -7.99
CA ALA A 94 2.29 -9.31 -7.32
C ALA A 94 2.26 -7.87 -6.78
N LEU A 95 3.38 -7.38 -6.24
CA LEU A 95 3.50 -6.02 -5.68
C LEU A 95 3.37 -4.90 -6.73
N PRO A 96 4.03 -4.97 -7.91
CA PRO A 96 3.80 -4.00 -8.98
C PRO A 96 2.35 -3.96 -9.46
N MET A 97 1.68 -5.11 -9.55
CA MET A 97 0.25 -5.16 -9.92
C MET A 97 -0.63 -4.50 -8.85
N GLY A 98 -0.34 -4.73 -7.57
CA GLY A 98 -1.03 -4.03 -6.47
C GLY A 98 -0.82 -2.51 -6.51
N ALA A 99 0.38 -2.06 -6.86
CA ALA A 99 0.68 -0.62 -7.04
C ALA A 99 -0.21 0.02 -8.11
N VAL A 100 -0.40 -0.66 -9.26
CA VAL A 100 -1.29 -0.20 -10.33
C VAL A 100 -2.74 -0.12 -9.85
N VAL A 101 -3.21 -1.14 -9.12
CA VAL A 101 -4.57 -1.16 -8.58
C VAL A 101 -4.81 -0.01 -7.59
N MET A 102 -3.85 0.27 -6.70
CA MET A 102 -3.94 1.43 -5.80
C MET A 102 -4.00 2.75 -6.57
N VAL A 103 -3.11 2.96 -7.54
CA VAL A 103 -3.12 4.19 -8.35
C VAL A 103 -4.47 4.35 -9.07
N VAL A 104 -5.03 3.27 -9.62
CA VAL A 104 -6.34 3.28 -10.28
C VAL A 104 -7.48 3.54 -9.28
N ALA A 105 -7.40 3.01 -8.06
CA ALA A 105 -8.36 3.25 -7.00
C ALA A 105 -8.39 4.73 -6.60
N GLU A 106 -7.22 5.35 -6.40
CA GLU A 106 -7.11 6.76 -6.03
C GLU A 106 -7.42 7.72 -7.19
N LEU A 107 -7.16 7.33 -8.44
CA LEU A 107 -7.49 8.14 -9.62
C LEU A 107 -8.98 8.16 -9.93
N LYS A 108 -9.79 7.26 -9.35
CA LYS A 108 -11.24 7.26 -9.53
C LYS A 108 -11.84 8.34 -8.63
N PRO A 109 -12.24 9.52 -9.17
CA PRO A 109 -12.71 10.61 -8.34
C PRO A 109 -14.07 10.26 -7.74
N ASP A 110 -14.29 10.70 -6.50
CA ASP A 110 -15.61 10.81 -5.88
C ASP A 110 -16.52 11.68 -6.76
N ARG A 111 -17.30 11.06 -7.66
CA ARG A 111 -18.42 11.71 -8.36
C ARG A 111 -19.67 11.67 -7.47
N GLY A 112 -19.54 12.24 -6.27
CA GLY A 112 -20.60 12.32 -5.27
C GLY A 112 -20.73 13.70 -4.61
N ARG A 113 -20.04 14.74 -5.11
CA ARG A 113 -20.47 16.11 -4.81
C ARG A 113 -21.71 16.39 -5.65
N GLU A 114 -22.88 16.05 -5.11
CA GLU A 114 -24.11 16.69 -5.53
C GLU A 114 -23.91 18.21 -5.34
N PRO A 115 -24.21 19.03 -6.36
CA PRO A 115 -24.33 20.46 -6.13
C PRO A 115 -25.45 20.62 -5.09
N SER A 116 -25.13 21.25 -3.97
CA SER A 116 -26.10 21.78 -3.02
C SER A 116 -27.12 22.58 -3.81
N ASP A 117 -28.28 21.98 -4.09
CA ASP A 117 -29.48 22.69 -4.48
C ASP A 117 -29.95 23.46 -3.25
N SER A 118 -29.36 24.63 -3.04
CA SER A 118 -29.92 25.68 -2.20
C SER A 118 -30.41 26.79 -3.12
N GLY A 119 -31.28 26.42 -4.06
CA GLY A 119 -32.18 27.32 -4.75
C GLY A 119 -33.55 27.34 -4.06
N GLY A 120 -33.82 28.41 -3.32
CA GLY A 120 -35.16 28.95 -3.17
C GLY A 120 -36.05 28.33 -2.08
N ARG A 121 -36.19 29.07 -0.98
CA ARG A 121 -37.46 29.66 -0.56
C ARG A 121 -37.21 30.88 0.30
#